data_AF-A0A7W0PC42-F1
#
_entry.id   AF-A0A7W0PC42-F1
#
_cell.length_a   1.000
_cell.length_b   1.000
_cell.length_c   1.000
_cell.angle_alpha   90.00
_cell.angle_beta   90.00
_cell.angle_gamma   90.00
#
_symmetry.space_group_name_H-M   'P 1'
#
loop_
_entity.id
_entity.type
_entity.pdbx_description
1 polymer ?
#
loop_
_entity_poly.entity_id
_entity_poly.type
_entity_poly.pdbx_seq_one_letter_code
_entity_poly.pdbx_strand_id
1 'polypeptide(L)' 'PGSNVVDVYVGYLRRKLGPHAITTVRGMGYRLEAPSTDNATI' A
#
# COMPACT_ATOMS: atom_id res chain seq x y z
N PRO A 1 -7.76 -22.63 -4.87
CA PRO A 1 -7.44 -21.47 -5.73
C PRO A 1 -8.44 -20.32 -5.48
N GLY A 2 -8.04 -19.32 -4.69
CA GLY A 2 -8.93 -18.23 -4.27
C GLY A 2 -8.48 -17.55 -2.95
N SER A 3 -7.56 -18.18 -2.22
CA SER A 3 -7.23 -17.80 -0.85
C SER A 3 -6.38 -16.53 -0.71
N ASN A 4 -6.02 -15.83 -1.79
CA ASN A 4 -5.16 -14.66 -1.68
C ASN A 4 -5.38 -13.57 -2.73
N VAL A 5 -6.65 -13.29 -3.02
CA VAL A 5 -7.05 -12.18 -3.90
C VAL A 5 -6.45 -10.85 -3.42
N VAL A 6 -6.32 -10.67 -2.10
CA VAL A 6 -5.75 -9.47 -1.49
C VAL A 6 -4.30 -9.27 -1.91
N ASP A 7 -3.45 -10.29 -1.83
CA ASP A 7 -2.03 -10.17 -2.19
C ASP A 7 -1.84 -9.85 -3.68
N VAL A 8 -2.70 -10.42 -4.53
CA VAL A 8 -2.71 -10.13 -5.96
C VAL A 8 -3.02 -8.65 -6.21
N TYR A 9 -4.08 -8.12 -5.58
CA TYR A 9 -4.44 -6.71 -5.72
C TYR A 9 -3.41 -5.78 -5.09
N VAL A 10 -2.83 -6.11 -3.94
CA VAL A 10 -1.74 -5.33 -3.33
C VAL A 10 -0.54 -5.28 -4.27
N GLY A 11 -0.21 -6.39 -4.93
CA GLY A 11 0.84 -6.42 -5.96
C GLY A 11 0.54 -5.49 -7.13
N TYR A 12 -0.70 -5.50 -7.64
CA TYR A 12 -1.12 -4.58 -8.70
C TYR A 12 -1.08 -3.11 -8.25
N LEU A 13 -1.56 -2.81 -7.04
CA LEU A 13 -1.58 -1.47 -6.49
C LEU A 13 -0.16 -0.92 -6.27
N ARG A 14 0.77 -1.75 -5.76
CA ARG A 14 2.19 -1.36 -5.63
C ARG A 14 2.84 -1.04 -6.98
N ARG A 15 2.47 -1.74 -8.06
CA ARG A 15 2.95 -1.41 -9.41
C ARG A 15 2.39 -0.08 -9.92
N LYS A 16 1.17 0.27 -9.52
CA LYS A 16 0.49 1.49 -9.98
C LYS A 16 0.85 2.74 -9.17
N LEU A 17 0.98 2.59 -7.85
CA LEU A 17 1.19 3.69 -6.90
C LEU A 17 2.65 3.82 -6.43
N GLY A 18 3.48 2.82 -6.73
CA GLY A 18 4.84 2.72 -6.25
C GLY A 18 4.98 1.74 -5.07
N PRO A 19 6.18 1.17 -4.89
CA PRO A 19 6.42 0.10 -3.93
C PRO A 19 6.21 0.51 -2.47
N HIS A 20 6.35 1.80 -2.15
CA HIS A 20 6.20 2.35 -0.80
C HIS A 20 4.78 2.77 -0.45
N ALA A 21 3.84 2.72 -1.40
CA ALA A 21 2.46 3.14 -1.17
C ALA A 21 1.70 2.18 -0.23
N ILE A 22 2.08 0.91 -0.17
CA ILE A 22 1.39 -0.10 0.66
C ILE A 22 2.39 -0.88 1.52
N THR A 23 2.25 -0.76 2.84
CA THR A 23 3.08 -1.45 3.84
C THR A 23 2.33 -2.64 4.44
N THR A 24 3.03 -3.74 4.65
CA THR A 24 2.49 -4.91 5.35
C THR A 24 2.70 -4.75 6.85
N VAL A 25 1.60 -4.75 7.62
CA VAL A 25 1.61 -4.72 9.08
C VAL A 25 1.39 -6.15 9.58
N ARG A 26 2.42 -6.73 10.20
CA ARG A 26 2.36 -8.11 10.71
C ARG A 26 1.21 -8.27 11.69
N GLY A 27 0.38 -9.31 11.49
CA GLY A 27 -0.79 -9.58 12.31
C GLY A 27 -2.00 -8.68 12.05
N MET A 28 -1.91 -7.67 11.17
CA MET A 28 -2.98 -6.70 10.91
C MET A 28 -3.37 -6.59 9.43
N GLY A 29 -2.47 -6.90 8.49
CA GLY A 29 -2.75 -6.85 7.06
C GLY A 29 -1.95 -5.76 6.34
N TYR A 30 -2.63 -4.92 5.55
CA TYR A 30 -1.99 -3.92 4.69
C TYR A 30 -2.44 -2.51 5.07
N ARG A 31 -1.50 -1.55 5.03
CA ARG A 31 -1.76 -0.12 5.25
C ARG A 31 -1.33 0.67 4.02
N LEU A 32 -2.19 1.59 3.58
CA LEU A 32 -1.85 2.58 2.56
C LEU A 32 -1.12 3.75 3.24
N GLU A 33 0.07 4.08 2.75
CA GLU A 33 0.80 5.27 3.18
C GLU A 33 0.24 6.46 2.39
N ALA A 34 -0.30 7.45 3.10
CA ALA A 34 -0.69 8.70 2.46
C ALA A 34 0.58 9.41 1.97
N PRO A 35 0.59 10.01 0.77
CA PRO A 35 1.66 10.91 0.41
C PRO A 35 1.68 12.01 1.46
N SER A 36 2.72 12.06 2.29
CA SER A 36 2.92 13.12 3.27
C SER A 36 2.91 14.43 2.49
N THR A 37 1.77 15.11 2.53
CA THR A 37 1.59 16.43 1.94
C THR A 37 2.27 17.41 2.89
N ASP A 38 3.58 17.26 3.08
CA ASP A 38 4.42 18.30 3.66
C ASP A 38 4.83 19.23 2.51
N ASN A 39 3.82 19.91 1.97
CA ASN A 39 3.97 21.11 1.14
C ASN A 39 3.19 22.24 1.81
N ALA A 40 3.37 22.38 3.12
CA ALA A 40 2.95 23.52 3.92
C ALA A 40 4.18 24.13 4.61
N THR A 41 5.23 24.43 3.85
CA THR A 41 6.22 25.44 4.24
C THR A 41 5.91 26.68 3.42
N ILE A 42 5.05 27.53 4.00
CA ILE A 42 4.95 28.96 3.69
C ILE A 42 6.18 29.66 4.29
#